data_AF-A0A7K4BDJ3-F1
#
_entry.id   AF-A0A7K4BDJ3-F1
#
_cell.length_a   1.000
_cell.length_b   1.000
_cell.length_c   1.000
_cell.angle_alpha   90.00
_cell.angle_beta   90.00
_cell.angle_gamma   90.00
#
_symmetry.space_group_name_H-M   'P 1'
#
loop_
_entity.id
_entity.type
_entity.pdbx_description
1 polymer ?
#
loop_
_entity_poly.entity_id
_entity_poly.type
_entity_poly.pdbx_seq_one_letter_code
_entity_poly.pdbx_strand_id
1 'polypeptide(L)'
;MIFPPHCKCVGYAGNKPVGDRVYFMSQYLIHETEDGHEILKVEPAEGTGMMRDIKSVSVIAGPHEVFCYPEPVVLHNRGDLIKKALETGRRCTIFTGIDEHMIFICDPDPASLLTVHVYDVTPPRPHLASTLKALDNIGIFGELEISFCNHIRDIRDTKADVYPCKAGGFALTIDSDRLMGDEQVAGCMTARQVLKDCYGHDFPLIDICPANAVKNEPFIARCCRAERAGIQKINGKMGVVVHWGSSPKEITDALFACIHEWRKK
;
A
#
# COMPACT_ATOMS: atom_id res chain seq x y z
N MET A 1 -11.00 15.30 -4.90
CA MET A 1 -10.45 14.37 -5.91
C MET A 1 -11.53 13.84 -6.83
N ILE A 2 -11.33 13.97 -8.15
CA ILE A 2 -12.06 13.25 -9.19
C ILE A 2 -11.11 12.21 -9.77
N PHE A 3 -11.46 10.94 -9.63
CA PHE A 3 -10.69 9.82 -10.17
C PHE A 3 -11.67 8.81 -10.77
N PRO A 4 -11.81 8.74 -12.10
CA PRO A 4 -12.73 7.82 -12.75
C PRO A 4 -12.55 6.38 -12.25
N PRO A 5 -13.64 5.60 -12.10
CA PRO A 5 -13.55 4.23 -11.60
C PRO A 5 -12.86 3.29 -12.60
N HIS A 6 -12.92 3.61 -13.89
CA HIS A 6 -12.31 2.85 -14.97
C HIS A 6 -12.03 3.78 -16.16
N CYS A 7 -10.97 3.50 -16.93
CA CYS A 7 -10.69 4.17 -18.21
C CYS A 7 -11.86 4.12 -19.22
N LYS A 8 -12.76 3.12 -19.15
CA LYS A 8 -13.95 3.03 -20.03
C LYS A 8 -14.97 4.15 -19.81
N CYS A 9 -14.88 4.84 -18.67
CA CYS A 9 -15.69 6.02 -18.39
C CYS A 9 -15.07 7.31 -18.96
N VAL A 10 -13.89 7.23 -19.58
CA VAL A 10 -13.12 8.35 -20.10
C VAL A 10 -13.02 8.22 -21.62
N GLY A 11 -13.67 9.12 -22.36
CA GLY A 11 -13.43 9.26 -23.79
C GLY A 11 -12.17 10.06 -24.08
N TYR A 12 -11.65 9.94 -25.30
CA TYR A 12 -10.63 10.83 -25.86
C TYR A 12 -11.19 11.48 -27.13
N ALA A 13 -11.12 12.80 -27.22
CA ALA A 13 -11.50 13.58 -28.40
C ALA A 13 -10.29 14.38 -28.91
N GLY A 14 -9.84 14.05 -30.12
CA GLY A 14 -8.77 14.75 -30.84
C GLY A 14 -9.24 15.27 -32.21
N ASN A 15 -8.35 15.28 -33.21
CA ASN A 15 -8.60 15.93 -34.49
C ASN A 15 -9.48 15.10 -35.49
N LYS A 16 -10.75 15.51 -35.65
CA LYS A 16 -11.82 15.11 -36.63
C LYS A 16 -12.79 13.97 -36.24
N PRO A 17 -14.05 14.05 -36.71
CA PRO A 17 -15.13 14.88 -36.17
C PRO A 17 -15.83 14.12 -35.04
N VAL A 18 -15.40 14.26 -33.78
CA VAL A 18 -16.12 13.61 -32.67
C VAL A 18 -16.06 14.48 -31.41
N GLY A 19 -16.81 15.59 -31.45
CA GLY A 19 -17.15 16.41 -30.28
C GLY A 19 -18.64 16.35 -29.91
N ASP A 20 -19.50 15.83 -30.79
CA ASP A 20 -20.95 15.86 -30.59
C ASP A 20 -21.50 14.59 -29.92
N ARG A 21 -20.70 13.52 -29.90
CA ARG A 21 -21.11 12.21 -29.38
C ARG A 21 -20.01 11.56 -28.56
N VAL A 22 -20.41 10.81 -27.54
CA VAL A 22 -19.53 10.06 -26.64
C VAL A 22 -19.96 8.61 -26.56
N TYR A 23 -19.09 7.72 -26.05
CA TYR A 23 -19.51 6.35 -25.77
C TYR A 23 -20.58 6.34 -24.67
N PHE A 24 -21.48 5.36 -24.69
CA PHE A 24 -22.58 5.25 -23.74
C PHE A 24 -22.14 5.15 -22.26
N MET A 25 -20.89 4.76 -21.99
CA MET A 25 -20.31 4.71 -20.64
C MET A 25 -19.50 5.97 -20.26
N SER A 26 -19.25 6.87 -21.21
CA SER A 26 -18.43 8.05 -20.97
C SER A 26 -19.11 8.96 -19.95
N GLN A 27 -18.38 9.26 -18.89
CA GLN A 27 -18.74 10.28 -17.89
C GLN A 27 -17.78 11.48 -17.97
N TYR A 28 -16.63 11.25 -18.61
CA TYR A 28 -15.57 12.23 -18.78
C TYR A 28 -15.01 12.17 -20.20
N LEU A 29 -14.44 13.27 -20.65
CA LEU A 29 -13.77 13.39 -21.93
C LEU A 29 -12.45 14.12 -21.73
N ILE A 30 -11.36 13.50 -22.18
CA ILE A 30 -10.08 14.18 -22.41
C ILE A 30 -10.18 14.79 -23.80
N HIS A 31 -10.15 16.11 -23.89
CA HIS A 31 -10.29 16.83 -25.14
C HIS A 31 -8.98 17.55 -25.48
N GLU A 32 -8.43 17.25 -26.65
CA GLU A 32 -7.22 17.87 -27.17
C GLU A 32 -7.59 19.19 -27.88
N THR A 33 -7.01 20.28 -27.40
CA THR A 33 -7.20 21.64 -27.94
C THR A 33 -5.86 22.19 -28.46
N GLU A 34 -5.89 23.32 -29.17
CA GLU A 34 -4.66 23.99 -29.63
C GLU A 34 -3.71 24.37 -28.47
N ASP A 35 -4.27 24.68 -27.29
CA ASP A 35 -3.53 25.11 -26.09
C ASP A 35 -3.11 23.94 -25.18
N GLY A 36 -3.47 22.69 -25.54
CA GLY A 36 -3.22 21.48 -24.76
C GLY A 36 -4.50 20.72 -24.42
N HIS A 37 -4.45 19.87 -23.39
CA HIS A 37 -5.58 19.01 -23.02
C HIS A 37 -6.49 19.65 -21.99
N GLU A 38 -7.80 19.58 -22.18
CA GLU A 38 -8.78 19.89 -21.16
C GLU A 38 -9.54 18.62 -20.70
N ILE A 39 -10.07 18.68 -19.48
CA ILE A 39 -10.90 17.62 -18.91
C ILE A 39 -12.32 18.11 -18.82
N LEU A 40 -13.23 17.38 -19.44
CA LEU A 40 -14.67 17.66 -19.44
C LEU A 40 -15.42 16.57 -18.68
N LYS A 41 -16.47 16.96 -17.97
CA LYS A 41 -17.54 16.04 -17.55
C LYS A 41 -18.60 16.03 -18.63
N VAL A 42 -19.04 14.84 -19.04
CA VAL A 42 -20.05 14.64 -20.06
C VAL A 42 -21.17 13.74 -19.55
N GLU A 43 -22.40 14.03 -19.95
CA GLU A 43 -23.57 13.18 -19.72
C GLU A 43 -24.08 12.67 -21.07
N PRO A 44 -23.97 11.36 -21.37
CA PRO A 44 -24.55 10.78 -22.58
C PRO A 44 -26.09 10.88 -22.52
N ALA A 45 -26.72 11.23 -23.65
CA ALA A 45 -28.16 11.19 -23.79
C ALA A 45 -28.71 9.74 -23.78
N GLU A 46 -29.98 9.60 -23.39
CA GLU A 46 -30.71 8.34 -23.48
C GLU A 46 -30.85 7.86 -24.94
N GLY A 47 -31.14 6.58 -25.13
CA GLY A 47 -31.25 5.97 -26.47
C GLY A 47 -30.67 4.56 -26.55
N THR A 48 -30.28 4.14 -27.76
CA THR A 48 -29.70 2.81 -28.05
C THR A 48 -28.38 2.95 -28.82
N GLY A 49 -27.52 1.93 -28.76
CA GLY A 49 -26.23 1.91 -29.45
C GLY A 49 -25.04 2.41 -28.61
N MET A 50 -23.84 2.26 -29.20
CA MET A 50 -22.55 2.50 -28.53
C MET A 50 -22.20 3.98 -28.38
N MET A 51 -22.56 4.80 -29.38
CA MET A 51 -22.33 6.25 -29.40
C MET A 51 -23.62 6.98 -29.04
N ARG A 52 -23.52 8.04 -28.25
CA ARG A 52 -24.65 8.84 -27.75
C ARG A 52 -24.40 10.31 -27.95
N ASP A 53 -25.44 11.05 -28.27
CA ASP A 53 -25.39 12.51 -28.25
C ASP A 53 -25.08 12.99 -26.82
N ILE A 54 -24.44 14.14 -26.69
CA ILE A 54 -24.10 14.71 -25.38
C ILE A 54 -25.31 15.51 -24.87
N LYS A 55 -25.90 15.09 -23.76
CA LYS A 55 -26.99 15.79 -23.09
C LYS A 55 -26.49 17.02 -22.34
N SER A 56 -25.33 16.91 -21.68
CA SER A 56 -24.70 18.01 -20.96
C SER A 56 -23.18 17.88 -20.96
N VAL A 57 -22.49 19.02 -20.95
CA VAL A 57 -21.03 19.13 -20.87
C VAL A 57 -20.65 20.23 -19.89
N SER A 58 -19.61 20.00 -19.09
CA SER A 58 -19.04 21.02 -18.21
C SER A 58 -17.53 20.84 -18.10
N VAL A 59 -16.79 21.96 -18.07
CA VAL A 59 -15.34 21.96 -17.93
C VAL A 59 -14.96 21.63 -16.49
N ILE A 60 -14.12 20.62 -16.31
CA ILE A 60 -13.50 20.30 -15.01
C ILE A 60 -12.21 21.09 -14.86
N ALA A 61 -11.35 21.05 -15.88
CA ALA A 61 -10.04 21.71 -15.89
C ALA A 61 -9.62 22.08 -17.30
N GLY A 62 -9.09 23.29 -17.48
CA GLY A 62 -8.57 23.78 -18.76
C GLY A 62 -7.12 23.38 -19.02
N PRO A 63 -6.57 23.69 -20.21
CA PRO A 63 -5.22 23.27 -20.63
C PRO A 63 -4.09 23.65 -19.67
N HIS A 64 -4.17 24.81 -19.02
CA HIS A 64 -3.13 25.26 -18.08
C HIS A 64 -3.17 24.55 -16.72
N GLU A 65 -4.26 23.85 -16.41
CA GLU A 65 -4.47 23.13 -15.16
C GLU A 65 -4.09 21.64 -15.27
N VAL A 66 -3.86 21.16 -16.49
CA VAL A 66 -3.65 19.76 -16.84
C VAL A 66 -2.17 19.46 -17.09
N PHE A 67 -1.70 18.32 -16.57
CA PHE A 67 -0.41 17.73 -16.86
C PHE A 67 -0.60 16.38 -17.56
N CYS A 68 0.11 16.15 -18.66
CA CYS A 68 0.18 14.82 -19.25
C CYS A 68 1.40 14.09 -18.68
N TYR A 69 1.16 13.04 -17.91
CA TYR A 69 2.23 12.24 -17.34
C TYR A 69 2.98 11.50 -18.46
N PRO A 70 4.32 11.65 -18.57
CA PRO A 70 5.04 11.29 -19.80
C PRO A 70 5.27 9.80 -19.98
N GLU A 71 5.45 9.03 -18.91
CA GLU A 71 5.68 7.59 -19.01
C GLU A 71 4.38 6.78 -18.95
N PRO A 72 4.26 5.68 -19.70
CA PRO A 72 3.15 4.74 -19.53
C PRO A 72 3.08 4.18 -18.11
N VAL A 73 1.87 3.98 -17.60
CA VAL A 73 1.63 3.49 -16.23
C VAL A 73 0.69 2.30 -16.19
N VAL A 74 0.64 1.61 -15.05
CA VAL A 74 -0.37 0.57 -14.78
C VAL A 74 -1.63 1.24 -14.25
N LEU A 75 -2.66 1.37 -15.09
CA LEU A 75 -3.88 2.11 -14.74
C LEU A 75 -4.63 1.55 -13.51
N HIS A 76 -4.48 0.26 -13.25
CA HIS A 76 -5.08 -0.40 -12.09
C HIS A 76 -4.35 -0.10 -10.78
N ASN A 77 -3.14 0.46 -10.85
CA ASN A 77 -2.38 0.87 -9.67
C ASN A 77 -2.83 2.24 -9.15
N ARG A 78 -4.08 2.32 -8.70
CA ARG A 78 -4.75 3.57 -8.32
C ARG A 78 -3.98 4.34 -7.23
N GLY A 79 -3.45 3.63 -6.23
CA GLY A 79 -2.61 4.24 -5.20
C GLY A 79 -1.35 4.92 -5.75
N ASP A 80 -0.66 4.30 -6.71
CA ASP A 80 0.49 4.90 -7.39
C ASP A 80 0.11 6.10 -8.25
N LEU A 81 -1.02 6.03 -8.97
CA LEU A 81 -1.51 7.17 -9.75
C LEU A 81 -1.80 8.39 -8.88
N ILE A 82 -2.38 8.20 -7.69
CA ILE A 82 -2.61 9.29 -6.72
C ILE A 82 -1.27 9.91 -6.30
N LYS A 83 -0.28 9.09 -5.93
CA LYS A 83 1.07 9.57 -5.54
C LYS A 83 1.72 10.38 -6.68
N LYS A 84 1.70 9.85 -7.90
CA LYS A 84 2.24 10.53 -9.09
C LYS A 84 1.52 11.84 -9.39
N ALA A 85 0.19 11.87 -9.29
CA ALA A 85 -0.59 13.09 -9.51
C ALA A 85 -0.23 14.18 -8.49
N LEU A 86 -0.07 13.82 -7.21
CA LEU A 86 0.36 14.74 -6.15
C LEU A 86 1.75 15.35 -6.45
N GLU A 87 2.67 14.56 -6.98
CA GLU A 87 4.04 15.00 -7.30
C GLU A 87 4.10 16.02 -8.44
N THR A 88 3.09 16.05 -9.33
CA THR A 88 3.06 17.01 -10.45
C THR A 88 2.83 18.46 -10.01
N GLY A 89 2.20 18.66 -8.84
CA GLY A 89 1.75 19.98 -8.37
C GLY A 89 0.68 20.63 -9.28
N ARG A 90 0.11 19.89 -10.23
CA ARG A 90 -0.97 20.36 -11.12
C ARG A 90 -2.32 19.91 -10.60
N ARG A 91 -3.36 20.66 -10.98
CA ARG A 91 -4.73 20.36 -10.57
C ARG A 91 -5.18 19.02 -11.13
N CYS A 92 -4.91 18.75 -12.40
CA CYS A 92 -5.24 17.49 -13.05
C CYS A 92 -4.01 16.85 -13.70
N THR A 93 -3.90 15.53 -13.59
CA THR A 93 -2.88 14.72 -14.26
C THR A 93 -3.57 13.66 -15.12
N ILE A 94 -3.26 13.64 -16.41
CA ILE A 94 -3.65 12.58 -17.35
C ILE A 94 -2.56 11.52 -17.34
N PHE A 95 -2.98 10.26 -17.31
CA PHE A 95 -2.12 9.08 -17.37
C PHE A 95 -2.50 8.24 -18.59
N THR A 96 -1.48 7.75 -19.28
CA THR A 96 -1.64 6.79 -20.39
C THR A 96 -1.20 5.41 -19.91
N GLY A 97 -2.06 4.41 -20.11
CA GLY A 97 -1.79 3.01 -19.83
C GLY A 97 -0.77 2.41 -20.79
N ILE A 98 -0.17 1.30 -20.39
CA ILE A 98 0.68 0.49 -21.30
C ILE A 98 -0.12 0.00 -22.53
N ASP A 99 -1.43 -0.15 -22.37
CA ASP A 99 -2.41 -0.49 -23.41
C ASP A 99 -3.05 0.73 -24.06
N GLU A 100 -2.44 1.91 -23.92
CA GLU A 100 -2.83 3.21 -24.49
C GLU A 100 -4.18 3.78 -24.01
N HIS A 101 -4.92 3.06 -23.15
CA HIS A 101 -6.09 3.63 -22.49
C HIS A 101 -5.68 4.81 -21.62
N MET A 102 -6.53 5.84 -21.54
CA MET A 102 -6.24 7.01 -20.72
C MET A 102 -7.13 7.06 -19.47
N ILE A 103 -6.60 7.63 -18.41
CA ILE A 103 -7.34 8.02 -17.21
C ILE A 103 -6.78 9.34 -16.71
N PHE A 104 -7.45 9.99 -15.77
CA PHE A 104 -6.92 11.18 -15.12
C PHE A 104 -7.25 11.19 -13.64
N ILE A 105 -6.53 12.03 -12.90
CA ILE A 105 -6.85 12.40 -11.52
C ILE A 105 -6.89 13.92 -11.46
N CYS A 106 -7.98 14.49 -10.96
CA CYS A 106 -8.09 15.91 -10.64
C CYS A 106 -8.21 16.12 -9.14
N ASP A 107 -7.64 17.21 -8.64
CA ASP A 107 -7.58 17.60 -7.23
C ASP A 107 -7.14 16.41 -6.35
N PRO A 108 -5.95 15.82 -6.61
CA PRO A 108 -5.48 14.65 -5.90
C PRO A 108 -5.36 14.95 -4.40
N ASP A 109 -5.83 14.03 -3.57
CA ASP A 109 -5.90 14.22 -2.12
C ASP A 109 -5.04 13.17 -1.41
N PRO A 110 -3.97 13.55 -0.68
CA PRO A 110 -3.18 12.57 0.05
C PRO A 110 -3.99 11.84 1.13
N ALA A 111 -5.05 12.46 1.66
CA ALA A 111 -5.92 11.84 2.66
C ALA A 111 -6.82 10.74 2.09
N SER A 112 -6.91 10.59 0.76
CA SER A 112 -7.65 9.50 0.14
C SER A 112 -6.93 8.15 0.28
N LEU A 113 -5.62 8.14 0.56
CA LEU A 113 -4.86 6.91 0.75
C LEU A 113 -4.97 6.44 2.20
N LEU A 114 -5.45 5.20 2.37
CA LEU A 114 -5.48 4.58 3.69
C LEU A 114 -4.05 4.24 4.13
N THR A 115 -3.59 4.84 5.23
CA THR A 115 -2.30 4.50 5.82
C THR A 115 -2.35 3.15 6.53
N VAL A 116 -1.49 2.23 6.13
CA VAL A 116 -1.27 0.93 6.78
C VAL A 116 0.05 0.98 7.55
N HIS A 117 -0.03 0.72 8.85
CA HIS A 117 1.13 0.76 9.73
C HIS A 117 1.87 -0.58 9.74
N VAL A 118 3.09 -0.61 9.23
CA VAL A 118 3.92 -1.83 9.15
C VAL A 118 4.85 -1.88 10.37
N TYR A 119 4.72 -2.91 11.20
CA TYR A 119 5.62 -3.12 12.34
C TYR A 119 6.59 -4.26 12.05
N ASP A 120 7.88 -3.96 12.07
CA ASP A 120 8.96 -4.91 11.78
C ASP A 120 10.20 -4.61 12.64
N VAL A 121 11.21 -5.47 12.58
CA VAL A 121 12.47 -5.31 13.31
C VAL A 121 13.70 -5.53 12.42
N THR A 122 14.82 -4.96 12.85
CA THR A 122 16.15 -5.14 12.27
C THR A 122 17.20 -5.11 13.38
N PRO A 123 18.39 -5.71 13.27
CA PRO A 123 18.79 -6.79 12.36
C PRO A 123 18.00 -8.11 12.55
N PRO A 124 17.98 -9.05 11.57
CA PRO A 124 18.76 -9.06 10.32
C PRO A 124 18.29 -8.05 9.28
N ARG A 125 17.27 -8.39 8.49
CA ARG A 125 16.62 -7.47 7.55
C ARG A 125 15.14 -7.38 7.93
N PRO A 126 14.53 -6.18 7.88
CA PRO A 126 13.09 -6.03 8.07
C PRO A 126 12.37 -6.64 6.85
N HIS A 127 12.14 -7.94 6.93
CA HIS A 127 11.70 -8.76 5.80
C HIS A 127 10.26 -8.42 5.39
N LEU A 128 9.36 -8.16 6.34
CA LEU A 128 7.98 -7.80 6.02
C LEU A 128 7.94 -6.44 5.32
N ALA A 129 8.59 -5.42 5.89
CA ALA A 129 8.62 -4.09 5.27
C ALA A 129 9.28 -4.12 3.88
N SER A 130 10.35 -4.91 3.73
CA SER A 130 11.02 -5.10 2.44
C SER A 130 10.12 -5.77 1.39
N THR A 131 9.41 -6.82 1.79
CA THR A 131 8.53 -7.58 0.89
C THR A 131 7.32 -6.75 0.50
N LEU A 132 6.70 -6.02 1.44
CA LEU A 132 5.60 -5.09 1.14
C LEU A 132 6.03 -4.01 0.17
N LYS A 133 7.21 -3.41 0.36
CA LYS A 133 7.76 -2.42 -0.58
C LYS A 133 7.93 -3.00 -1.99
N ALA A 134 8.48 -4.21 -2.12
CA ALA A 134 8.66 -4.85 -3.41
C ALA A 134 7.31 -5.13 -4.11
N LEU A 135 6.31 -5.61 -3.35
CA LEU A 135 4.96 -5.87 -3.84
C LEU A 135 4.20 -4.58 -4.22
N ASP A 136 4.36 -3.50 -3.44
CA ASP A 136 3.78 -2.18 -3.73
C ASP A 136 4.36 -1.59 -5.02
N ASN A 137 5.68 -1.68 -5.20
CA ASN A 137 6.37 -1.19 -6.39
C ASN A 137 5.92 -1.88 -7.69
N ILE A 138 5.49 -3.14 -7.63
CA ILE A 138 4.93 -3.86 -8.80
C ILE A 138 3.41 -3.69 -8.92
N GLY A 139 2.78 -2.93 -8.02
CA GLY A 139 1.37 -2.54 -8.07
C GLY A 139 0.37 -3.57 -7.54
N ILE A 140 0.83 -4.58 -6.80
CA ILE A 140 -0.06 -5.62 -6.24
C ILE A 140 -1.15 -5.04 -5.32
N PHE A 141 -0.85 -3.96 -4.61
CA PHE A 141 -1.79 -3.31 -3.69
C PHE A 141 -2.53 -2.11 -4.30
N GLY A 142 -2.38 -1.90 -5.61
CA GLY A 142 -2.83 -0.68 -6.26
C GLY A 142 -4.32 -0.40 -6.13
N GLU A 143 -5.14 -1.45 -6.15
CA GLU A 143 -6.60 -1.36 -5.94
C GLU A 143 -7.00 -1.13 -4.48
N LEU A 144 -6.09 -1.35 -3.53
CA LEU A 144 -6.35 -1.07 -2.12
C LEU A 144 -6.27 0.41 -1.81
N GLU A 145 -5.71 1.27 -2.68
CA GLU A 145 -5.54 2.71 -2.43
C GLU A 145 -4.90 2.98 -1.05
N ILE A 146 -3.81 2.26 -0.75
CA ILE A 146 -3.09 2.34 0.52
C ILE A 146 -1.74 3.03 0.40
N SER A 147 -1.23 3.49 1.53
CA SER A 147 0.17 3.87 1.72
C SER A 147 0.75 3.15 2.94
N PHE A 148 2.04 2.80 2.90
CA PHE A 148 2.70 2.14 4.02
C PHE A 148 3.45 3.14 4.91
N CYS A 149 3.18 3.09 6.21
CA CYS A 149 3.94 3.79 7.24
C CYS A 149 4.77 2.77 8.02
N ASN A 150 6.10 2.77 7.83
CA ASN A 150 6.99 1.77 8.40
C ASN A 150 7.46 2.15 9.82
N HIS A 151 7.21 1.26 10.78
CA HIS A 151 7.66 1.29 12.17
C HIS A 151 8.69 0.16 12.36
N ILE A 152 9.93 0.41 11.92
CA ILE A 152 11.02 -0.58 12.00
C ILE A 152 11.85 -0.27 13.24
N ARG A 153 11.85 -1.20 14.19
CA ARG A 153 12.68 -1.08 15.40
C ARG A 153 14.05 -1.73 15.19
N ASP A 154 15.10 -0.98 15.50
CA ASP A 154 16.43 -1.55 15.62
C ASP A 154 16.59 -2.25 16.98
N ILE A 155 16.83 -3.55 16.97
CA ILE A 155 17.01 -4.32 18.21
C ILE A 155 18.38 -4.08 18.82
N ARG A 156 19.37 -3.55 18.08
CA ARG A 156 20.68 -3.15 18.66
C ARG A 156 20.52 -2.08 19.73
N ASP A 157 19.48 -1.25 19.62
CA ASP A 157 19.18 -0.19 20.57
C ASP A 157 18.82 -0.73 21.95
N THR A 158 18.48 -2.03 22.08
CA THR A 158 18.27 -2.65 23.39
C THR A 158 19.55 -2.78 24.18
N LYS A 159 20.73 -2.75 23.51
CA LYS A 159 22.04 -3.02 24.12
C LYS A 159 22.04 -4.30 24.97
N ALA A 160 21.32 -5.30 24.49
CA ALA A 160 21.25 -6.61 25.13
C ALA A 160 22.57 -7.35 24.98
N ASP A 161 22.85 -8.25 25.91
CA ASP A 161 24.02 -9.13 25.88
C ASP A 161 23.85 -10.22 24.81
N VAL A 162 22.60 -10.70 24.62
CA VAL A 162 22.25 -11.79 23.71
C VAL A 162 21.10 -11.39 22.78
N TYR A 163 21.19 -11.80 21.52
CA TYR A 163 20.18 -11.51 20.49
C TYR A 163 19.53 -12.78 19.92
N PRO A 164 18.38 -12.70 19.22
CA PRO A 164 17.63 -13.90 18.84
C PRO A 164 18.35 -14.85 17.87
N CYS A 165 19.09 -14.29 16.90
CA CYS A 165 19.52 -15.06 15.73
C CYS A 165 20.84 -14.57 15.12
N LYS A 166 21.73 -15.51 14.75
CA LYS A 166 23.03 -15.24 14.14
C LYS A 166 22.95 -14.57 12.78
N ALA A 167 21.84 -14.75 12.06
CA ALA A 167 21.58 -14.03 10.81
C ALA A 167 21.59 -12.49 11.01
N GLY A 168 21.34 -12.01 12.23
CA GLY A 168 21.45 -10.61 12.60
C GLY A 168 22.88 -10.07 12.66
N GLY A 169 23.89 -10.93 12.53
CA GLY A 169 25.31 -10.56 12.61
C GLY A 169 25.81 -10.33 14.04
N PHE A 170 25.09 -10.82 15.04
CA PHE A 170 25.45 -10.69 16.45
C PHE A 170 26.49 -11.72 16.86
N ALA A 171 27.34 -11.34 17.82
CA ALA A 171 28.40 -12.21 18.34
C ALA A 171 27.88 -13.33 19.25
N LEU A 172 26.77 -13.09 19.97
CA LEU A 172 26.17 -14.03 20.91
C LEU A 172 24.66 -14.11 20.68
N THR A 173 24.15 -15.30 20.34
CA THR A 173 22.74 -15.50 19.97
C THR A 173 22.09 -16.75 20.55
N ILE A 174 20.77 -16.66 20.77
CA ILE A 174 19.96 -17.76 21.32
C ILE A 174 20.00 -19.00 20.41
N ASP A 175 19.99 -18.81 19.09
CA ASP A 175 19.86 -19.89 18.12
C ASP A 175 21.16 -20.66 17.84
N SER A 176 22.31 -20.15 18.27
CA SER A 176 23.62 -20.66 17.84
C SER A 176 24.62 -20.85 18.97
N ASP A 177 24.46 -20.15 20.11
CA ASP A 177 25.46 -20.09 21.15
C ASP A 177 24.94 -20.59 22.50
N ARG A 178 25.87 -21.01 23.35
CA ARG A 178 25.58 -21.42 24.73
C ARG A 178 25.67 -20.20 25.66
N LEU A 179 24.67 -20.05 26.52
CA LEU A 179 24.54 -18.95 27.46
C LEU A 179 24.87 -19.39 28.90
N MET A 180 25.19 -18.41 29.74
CA MET A 180 25.61 -18.60 31.12
C MET A 180 24.44 -18.52 32.12
N GLY A 181 23.36 -17.80 31.80
CA GLY A 181 22.12 -17.76 32.59
C GLY A 181 21.71 -16.38 33.12
N ASP A 182 22.62 -15.42 33.16
CA ASP A 182 22.43 -14.08 33.72
C ASP A 182 22.36 -12.96 32.66
N GLU A 183 22.59 -13.31 31.40
CA GLU A 183 22.60 -12.37 30.30
C GLU A 183 21.24 -11.72 30.06
N GLN A 184 21.24 -10.41 29.77
CA GLN A 184 20.06 -9.71 29.30
C GLN A 184 19.80 -10.04 27.83
N VAL A 185 18.64 -10.63 27.55
CA VAL A 185 18.29 -11.14 26.23
C VAL A 185 17.31 -10.22 25.51
N ALA A 186 17.63 -9.79 24.29
CA ALA A 186 16.67 -9.20 23.37
C ALA A 186 15.79 -10.31 22.79
N GLY A 187 14.52 -10.38 23.21
CA GLY A 187 13.66 -11.49 22.82
C GLY A 187 12.20 -11.32 23.24
N CYS A 188 11.31 -12.02 22.55
CA CYS A 188 9.89 -12.06 22.89
C CYS A 188 9.52 -13.33 23.67
N MET A 189 8.23 -13.64 23.78
CA MET A 189 7.73 -14.87 24.40
C MET A 189 8.32 -16.16 23.82
N THR A 190 8.71 -16.16 22.54
CA THR A 190 9.38 -17.33 21.93
C THR A 190 10.79 -17.52 22.48
N ALA A 191 11.56 -16.43 22.63
CA ALA A 191 12.88 -16.49 23.27
C ALA A 191 12.76 -17.00 24.72
N ARG A 192 11.78 -16.50 25.49
CA ARG A 192 11.51 -17.01 26.85
C ARG A 192 11.33 -18.53 26.87
N GLN A 193 10.48 -19.04 25.98
CA GLN A 193 10.17 -20.46 25.94
C GLN A 193 11.40 -21.30 25.58
N VAL A 194 12.13 -20.90 24.53
CA VAL A 194 13.36 -21.58 24.10
C VAL A 194 14.38 -21.63 25.25
N LEU A 195 14.63 -20.50 25.91
CA LEU A 195 15.59 -20.42 27.02
C LEU A 195 15.16 -21.28 28.20
N LYS A 196 13.86 -21.25 28.56
CA LYS A 196 13.34 -22.07 29.64
C LYS A 196 13.45 -23.57 29.33
N ASP A 197 13.18 -23.98 28.10
CA ASP A 197 13.26 -25.38 27.68
C ASP A 197 14.72 -25.87 27.61
N CYS A 198 15.66 -25.00 27.21
CA CYS A 198 17.07 -25.35 27.11
C CYS A 198 17.83 -25.31 28.45
N TYR A 199 17.50 -24.38 29.34
CA TYR A 199 18.28 -24.08 30.55
C TYR A 199 17.50 -24.32 31.87
N GLY A 200 16.20 -24.58 31.81
CA GLY A 200 15.37 -24.87 32.98
C GLY A 200 15.03 -23.66 33.85
N HIS A 201 15.42 -22.44 33.46
CA HIS A 201 15.14 -21.20 34.17
C HIS A 201 14.92 -20.02 33.21
N ASP A 202 14.41 -18.91 33.74
CA ASP A 202 14.14 -17.70 32.98
C ASP A 202 15.36 -16.77 32.92
N PHE A 203 15.52 -16.09 31.79
CA PHE A 203 16.51 -15.02 31.58
C PHE A 203 15.82 -13.65 31.63
N PRO A 204 16.52 -12.57 32.02
CA PRO A 204 16.04 -11.20 31.84
C PRO A 204 15.77 -10.91 30.36
N LEU A 205 14.56 -10.43 30.04
CA LEU A 205 14.13 -10.21 28.64
C LEU A 205 13.76 -8.77 28.36
N ILE A 206 14.26 -8.25 27.24
CA ILE A 206 13.79 -7.01 26.61
C ILE A 206 12.91 -7.40 25.43
N ASP A 207 11.61 -7.09 25.50
CA ASP A 207 10.69 -7.41 24.41
C ASP A 207 11.05 -6.64 23.14
N ILE A 208 11.15 -7.38 22.04
CA ILE A 208 11.42 -6.88 20.68
C ILE A 208 10.33 -7.30 19.70
N CYS A 209 9.21 -7.87 20.16
CA CYS A 209 8.16 -8.37 19.27
C CYS A 209 7.53 -7.22 18.45
N PRO A 210 7.57 -7.27 17.10
CA PRO A 210 6.92 -6.25 16.27
C PRO A 210 5.42 -6.13 16.55
N ALA A 211 4.75 -7.26 16.77
CA ALA A 211 3.32 -7.28 17.06
C ALA A 211 2.98 -6.57 18.38
N ASN A 212 3.83 -6.68 19.41
CA ASN A 212 3.58 -6.01 20.70
C ASN A 212 3.84 -4.50 20.62
N ALA A 213 4.60 -4.03 19.62
CA ALA A 213 4.92 -2.62 19.41
C ALA A 213 3.79 -1.83 18.71
N VAL A 214 2.68 -2.48 18.36
CA VAL A 214 1.54 -1.86 17.67
C VAL A 214 0.95 -0.70 18.47
N LYS A 215 0.80 0.45 17.80
CA LYS A 215 0.20 1.70 18.34
C LYS A 215 -0.92 2.27 17.47
N ASN A 216 -0.98 1.90 16.19
CA ASN A 216 -1.86 2.51 15.19
C ASN A 216 -2.56 1.42 14.36
N GLU A 217 -3.64 1.78 13.66
CA GLU A 217 -4.47 0.89 12.84
C GLU A 217 -4.86 1.55 11.50
N PRO A 218 -5.16 0.77 10.45
CA PRO A 218 -4.91 -0.68 10.37
C PRO A 218 -3.41 -0.97 10.36
N PHE A 219 -3.01 -2.11 10.94
CA PHE A 219 -1.60 -2.52 10.96
C PHE A 219 -1.35 -3.87 10.29
N ILE A 220 -0.09 -4.08 9.91
CA ILE A 220 0.45 -5.40 9.62
C ILE A 220 1.75 -5.60 10.41
N ALA A 221 1.90 -6.74 11.07
CA ALA A 221 3.06 -7.04 11.91
C ALA A 221 3.51 -8.50 11.76
N ARG A 222 4.77 -8.81 12.10
CA ARG A 222 5.26 -10.19 12.13
C ARG A 222 5.18 -10.83 13.52
N CYS A 223 4.91 -12.13 13.56
CA CYS A 223 5.10 -12.97 14.74
C CYS A 223 5.62 -14.37 14.38
N CYS A 224 6.59 -14.89 15.14
CA CYS A 224 7.20 -16.21 14.86
C CYS A 224 6.33 -17.38 15.36
N ARG A 225 5.19 -17.05 15.97
CA ARG A 225 4.18 -17.98 16.45
C ARG A 225 3.04 -17.99 15.45
N ALA A 226 2.93 -19.07 14.68
CA ALA A 226 1.92 -19.19 13.63
C ALA A 226 0.50 -19.13 14.18
N GLU A 227 0.29 -19.59 15.42
CA GLU A 227 -0.99 -19.50 16.14
C GLU A 227 -1.45 -18.06 16.43
N ARG A 228 -0.53 -17.10 16.34
CA ARG A 228 -0.84 -15.66 16.45
C ARG A 228 -1.10 -15.01 15.09
N ALA A 229 -1.04 -15.73 13.97
CA ALA A 229 -1.31 -15.17 12.66
C ALA A 229 -2.81 -14.93 12.43
N GLY A 230 -3.13 -14.02 11.51
CA GLY A 230 -4.50 -13.67 11.15
C GLY A 230 -4.94 -12.29 11.64
N ILE A 231 -6.14 -11.90 11.20
CA ILE A 231 -6.76 -10.61 11.53
C ILE A 231 -7.16 -10.64 13.00
N GLN A 232 -6.73 -9.63 13.75
CA GLN A 232 -6.99 -9.57 15.19
C GLN A 232 -6.90 -8.14 15.71
N LYS A 233 -7.21 -7.98 17.01
CA LYS A 233 -6.93 -6.75 17.74
C LYS A 233 -5.71 -6.93 18.65
N ILE A 234 -4.73 -6.04 18.54
CA ILE A 234 -3.60 -5.94 19.46
C ILE A 234 -3.62 -4.55 20.08
N ASN A 235 -3.56 -4.45 21.41
CA ASN A 235 -3.66 -3.19 22.14
C ASN A 235 -4.91 -2.36 21.73
N GLY A 236 -6.02 -3.04 21.44
CA GLY A 236 -7.27 -2.43 20.96
C GLY A 236 -7.27 -1.99 19.49
N LYS A 237 -6.13 -2.06 18.80
CA LYS A 237 -5.95 -1.69 17.38
C LYS A 237 -6.21 -2.88 16.48
N MET A 238 -6.96 -2.70 15.39
CA MET A 238 -7.18 -3.76 14.41
C MET A 238 -6.02 -3.84 13.42
N GLY A 239 -5.63 -5.05 13.06
CA GLY A 239 -4.71 -5.31 11.96
C GLY A 239 -4.59 -6.80 11.68
N VAL A 240 -3.50 -7.17 11.02
CA VAL A 240 -3.19 -8.56 10.71
C VAL A 240 -1.77 -8.90 11.12
N VAL A 241 -1.61 -10.09 11.69
CA VAL A 241 -0.29 -10.64 12.00
C VAL A 241 0.02 -11.73 10.99
N VAL A 242 1.23 -11.69 10.44
CA VAL A 242 1.74 -12.72 9.52
C VAL A 242 2.94 -13.44 10.13
N HIS A 243 3.14 -14.69 9.73
CA HIS A 243 4.20 -15.53 10.28
C HIS A 243 5.60 -15.14 9.75
N TRP A 244 6.68 -15.50 10.47
CA TRP A 244 8.05 -15.26 10.00
C TRP A 244 8.44 -16.05 8.74
N GLY A 245 7.71 -17.13 8.47
CA GLY A 245 7.85 -17.94 7.26
C GLY A 245 6.85 -17.59 6.15
N SER A 246 5.97 -16.60 6.32
CA SER A 246 4.96 -16.28 5.31
C SER A 246 5.60 -15.79 4.01
N SER A 247 5.17 -16.41 2.91
CA SER A 247 5.50 -16.06 1.53
C SER A 247 4.91 -14.70 1.12
N PRO A 248 5.41 -14.07 0.04
CA PRO A 248 4.83 -12.84 -0.50
C PRO A 248 3.33 -12.96 -0.83
N LYS A 249 2.87 -14.13 -1.27
CA LYS A 249 1.45 -14.38 -1.53
C LYS A 249 0.63 -14.38 -0.24
N GLU A 250 1.07 -15.09 0.80
CA GLU A 250 0.36 -15.11 2.08
C GLU A 250 0.31 -13.73 2.73
N ILE A 251 1.39 -12.94 2.63
CA ILE A 251 1.42 -11.55 3.10
C ILE A 251 0.40 -10.70 2.34
N THR A 252 0.35 -10.84 1.01
CA THR A 252 -0.61 -10.15 0.15
C THR A 252 -2.04 -10.50 0.56
N ASP A 253 -2.39 -11.78 0.58
CA ASP A 253 -3.75 -12.25 0.89
C ASP A 253 -4.20 -11.78 2.28
N ALA A 254 -3.30 -11.85 3.27
CA ALA A 254 -3.56 -11.39 4.63
C ALA A 254 -3.85 -9.88 4.70
N LEU A 255 -3.09 -9.06 3.96
CA LEU A 255 -3.31 -7.63 3.92
C LEU A 255 -4.63 -7.29 3.21
N PHE A 256 -4.91 -7.91 2.06
CA PHE A 256 -6.17 -7.75 1.34
C PHE A 256 -7.38 -8.06 2.23
N ALA A 257 -7.36 -9.20 2.91
CA ALA A 257 -8.41 -9.59 3.84
C ALA A 257 -8.58 -8.56 4.96
N CYS A 258 -7.47 -8.10 5.56
CA CYS A 258 -7.48 -7.10 6.62
C CYS A 258 -8.08 -5.76 6.18
N ILE A 259 -7.69 -5.24 5.01
CA ILE A 259 -8.21 -3.97 4.49
C ILE A 259 -9.69 -4.08 4.12
N HIS A 260 -10.10 -5.23 3.56
CA HIS A 260 -11.51 -5.46 3.27
C HIS A 260 -12.37 -5.49 4.55
N GLU A 261 -11.90 -6.14 5.62
CA GLU A 261 -12.59 -6.10 6.92
C GLU A 261 -12.57 -4.72 7.56
N TRP A 262 -11.46 -3.97 7.43
CA TRP A 262 -11.35 -2.61 7.94
C TRP A 262 -12.42 -1.69 7.34
N ARG A 263 -12.61 -1.77 6.01
CA ARG A 263 -13.56 -0.94 5.25
C ARG A 263 -15.04 -1.30 5.43
N LYS A 264 -15.35 -2.45 6.03
CA LYS A 264 -16.74 -2.86 6.33
C LYS A 264 -17.31 -2.23 7.61
N LYS A 265 -16.44 -1.70 8.46
CA LYS A 265 -16.82 -1.01 9.70
C LYS A 265 -17.29 0.40 9.41
#